data_AF-A0A8J5GK42-F1
#
_entry.id   AF-A0A8J5GK42-F1
#
_cell.length_a   1.000
_cell.length_b   1.000
_cell.length_c   1.000
_cell.angle_alpha   90.00
_cell.angle_beta   90.00
_cell.angle_gamma   90.00
#
_symmetry.space_group_name_H-M   'P 1'
#
loop_
_entity.id
_entity.type
_entity.pdbx_description
1 polymer ?
#
loop_
_entity_poly.entity_id
_entity_poly.type
_entity_poly.pdbx_seq_one_letter_code
_entity_poly.pdbx_strand_id
1 'polypeptide(L)'
;MCFFGGGSAMKAVASKALVIKINVAFLSFFVFAYVALLLLRPASFYDDSGNCALRGGCLFMKKAEGGGLLKKGNRTAMETTAAPSFLKALGGGARVALVNMAEEEAEQWGVHRRAAVAVAFEPVSEHLEWKDLFPEWIDEEEENEGPSCPEIPLPALPAGEVDAVLALLPCGGRGGRDVGRLQVHLAAASVAARRGRRDSRGRVRVALRACAAAPPPMMEVFRCDEVVAREGEWWVYAAEAARLEEKLALPVGSCNLAMPLWEKGTDVVYDASKLAAPASAGRREAYVTVLHSSEAYVCGAVALAHSIRRTGSTRELVLLHDRSIAGEKLRALAAAGWSLREIERIRNPRAERGTYNEYNYSKLRLWQLTDYHKLVFIDADILVLRNLDPLFHFPQISAAGNDGVIFNSGVMVIEPSNCTFRALMARRADVVSYNGGDQGFLNEVFVWWHRLPRRVNFLKNIWSNTTAEASVKNRLFAADPPELYAIHYLGIKPWNCRREYDCNWNVGDQRSYASDPAHATWWSVHDAMDEVLRPFCRMTEARRAELEEERRWAEEMRLPDGHWRH
;
A
#
# COMPACT_ATOMS: atom_id res chain seq x y z
N MET A 1 -35.15 -26.63 -59.41
CA MET A 1 -36.61 -26.68 -59.16
C MET A 1 -36.95 -25.59 -58.17
N CYS A 2 -37.67 -24.56 -58.61
CA CYS A 2 -38.30 -23.55 -57.76
C CYS A 2 -39.40 -24.19 -56.90
N PHE A 3 -39.67 -23.67 -55.70
CA PHE A 3 -40.87 -22.84 -55.43
C PHE A 3 -40.95 -22.32 -53.97
N PHE A 4 -41.21 -21.01 -53.91
CA PHE A 4 -41.76 -20.09 -52.89
C PHE A 4 -42.42 -20.59 -51.58
N GLY A 5 -42.30 -19.73 -50.56
CA GLY A 5 -43.27 -19.59 -49.46
C GLY A 5 -42.93 -18.41 -48.54
N GLY A 6 -43.50 -17.24 -48.80
CA GLY A 6 -43.28 -16.01 -48.02
C GLY A 6 -44.01 -16.00 -46.68
N GLY A 7 -43.41 -15.31 -45.69
CA GLY A 7 -44.03 -14.94 -44.43
C GLY A 7 -43.58 -13.53 -44.04
N SER A 8 -44.39 -12.53 -44.39
CA SER A 8 -44.20 -11.14 -43.95
C SER A 8 -44.60 -11.02 -42.47
N ALA A 9 -43.62 -10.91 -41.57
CA ALA A 9 -43.86 -10.50 -40.20
C ALA A 9 -43.85 -8.97 -40.13
N MET A 10 -45.03 -8.35 -40.21
CA MET A 10 -45.20 -6.93 -39.89
C MET A 10 -44.80 -6.69 -38.43
N LYS A 11 -43.61 -6.12 -38.20
CA LYS A 11 -43.28 -5.48 -36.92
C LYS A 11 -44.10 -4.21 -36.82
N ALA A 12 -45.20 -4.25 -36.05
CA ALA A 12 -45.93 -3.06 -35.67
C ALA A 12 -45.00 -2.15 -34.85
N VAL A 13 -44.56 -1.05 -35.45
CA VAL A 13 -43.85 0.01 -34.74
C VAL A 13 -44.86 0.65 -33.79
N ALA A 14 -44.72 0.35 -32.49
CA ALA A 14 -45.51 1.02 -31.47
C ALA A 14 -45.35 2.54 -31.62
N SER A 15 -46.46 3.27 -31.72
CA SER A 15 -46.41 4.72 -31.86
C SER A 15 -45.68 5.30 -30.65
N LYS A 16 -44.93 6.40 -30.84
CA LYS A 16 -44.20 7.09 -29.75
C LYS A 16 -45.10 7.36 -28.54
N ALA A 17 -46.40 7.58 -28.76
CA ALA A 17 -47.40 7.75 -27.70
C ALA A 17 -47.64 6.49 -26.85
N LEU A 18 -47.56 5.28 -27.43
CA LEU A 18 -47.71 4.03 -26.70
C LEU A 18 -46.50 3.74 -25.82
N VAL A 19 -45.28 4.00 -26.33
CA VAL A 19 -44.04 3.85 -25.57
C VAL A 19 -43.99 4.82 -24.39
N ILE A 20 -44.41 6.08 -24.60
CA ILE A 20 -44.50 7.07 -23.52
C ILE A 20 -45.52 6.64 -22.46
N LYS A 21 -46.70 6.12 -22.84
CA LYS A 21 -47.69 5.63 -21.88
C LYS A 21 -47.19 4.45 -21.06
N ILE A 22 -46.46 3.51 -21.68
CA ILE A 22 -45.85 2.37 -20.98
C ILE A 22 -44.77 2.85 -20.00
N ASN A 23 -43.90 3.77 -20.43
CA ASN A 23 -42.84 4.31 -19.57
C ASN A 23 -43.39 5.13 -18.40
N VAL A 24 -44.46 5.91 -18.61
CA VAL A 24 -45.13 6.67 -17.54
C VAL A 24 -45.81 5.71 -16.55
N ALA A 25 -46.44 4.63 -17.03
CA ALA A 25 -47.03 3.61 -16.16
C ALA A 25 -45.96 2.88 -15.31
N PHE A 26 -44.81 2.55 -15.90
CA PHE A 26 -43.68 1.99 -15.18
C PHE A 26 -43.11 2.95 -14.13
N LEU A 27 -42.92 4.23 -14.48
CA LEU A 27 -42.42 5.24 -13.56
C LEU A 27 -43.38 5.44 -12.38
N SER A 28 -44.68 5.44 -12.67
CA SER A 28 -45.73 5.58 -11.65
C SER A 28 -45.73 4.39 -10.70
N PHE A 29 -45.57 3.17 -11.22
CA PHE A 29 -45.45 1.97 -10.40
C PHE A 29 -44.23 2.01 -9.47
N PHE A 30 -43.07 2.43 -9.96
CA PHE A 30 -41.86 2.55 -9.13
C PHE A 30 -41.98 3.63 -8.06
N VAL A 31 -42.61 4.76 -8.37
CA VAL A 31 -42.88 5.82 -7.38
C VAL A 31 -43.84 5.32 -6.30
N PHE A 32 -44.91 4.61 -6.67
CA PHE A 32 -45.83 4.02 -5.70
C PHE A 32 -45.17 2.93 -4.85
N ALA A 33 -44.33 2.08 -5.44
CA ALA A 33 -43.57 1.06 -4.71
C ALA A 33 -42.57 1.70 -3.73
N TYR A 34 -41.90 2.78 -4.13
CA TYR A 34 -40.95 3.51 -3.30
C TYR A 34 -41.64 4.24 -2.13
N VAL A 35 -42.79 4.88 -2.38
CA VAL A 35 -43.60 5.51 -1.33
C VAL A 35 -44.17 4.47 -0.37
N ALA A 36 -44.63 3.31 -0.86
CA ALA A 36 -45.08 2.21 -0.01
C ALA A 36 -43.95 1.66 0.87
N LEU A 37 -42.72 1.55 0.34
CA LEU A 37 -41.53 1.15 1.09
C LEU A 37 -41.12 2.18 2.16
N LEU A 38 -41.34 3.47 1.92
CA LEU A 38 -41.13 4.53 2.90
C LEU A 38 -42.20 4.53 4.01
N LEU A 39 -43.45 4.23 3.67
CA LEU A 39 -44.58 4.17 4.61
C LEU A 39 -44.60 2.88 5.46
N LEU A 40 -43.86 1.84 5.07
CA LEU A 40 -43.77 0.55 5.78
C LEU A 40 -42.57 0.45 6.74
N ARG A 41 -41.86 1.54 7.04
CA ARG A 41 -40.79 1.52 8.05
C ARG A 41 -41.37 1.57 9.48
N PRO A 42 -41.01 0.63 10.37
CA PRO A 42 -41.33 0.76 11.79
C PRO A 42 -40.61 1.96 12.39
N ALA A 43 -41.37 2.82 13.09
CA ALA A 43 -40.84 3.98 13.80
C ALA A 43 -40.03 3.55 15.03
N SER A 44 -38.71 3.76 14.98
CA SER A 44 -37.75 3.82 16.08
C SER A 44 -36.38 3.98 15.41
N PHE A 45 -35.57 5.04 15.56
CA PHE A 45 -35.52 6.15 16.50
C PHE A 45 -34.51 7.14 15.87
N TYR A 46 -34.86 8.42 15.72
CA TYR A 46 -33.89 9.52 15.53
C TYR A 46 -34.43 10.77 16.22
N ASP A 47 -33.50 11.62 16.66
CA ASP A 47 -33.57 12.83 17.49
C ASP A 47 -33.75 12.62 19.01
N ASP A 48 -32.95 13.28 19.87
CA ASP A 48 -32.64 14.71 19.78
C ASP A 48 -31.29 15.10 20.42
N SER A 49 -30.61 16.07 19.80
CA SER A 49 -29.51 16.84 20.39
C SER A 49 -30.00 18.24 20.69
N GLY A 50 -30.17 18.59 21.97
CA GLY A 50 -30.55 19.95 22.35
C GLY A 50 -30.68 20.22 23.85
N ASN A 51 -29.75 21.02 24.37
CA ASN A 51 -29.87 21.98 25.48
C ASN A 51 -30.48 21.59 26.84
N CYS A 52 -29.62 21.63 27.87
CA CYS A 52 -30.01 21.92 29.24
C CYS A 52 -30.31 23.42 29.41
N ALA A 53 -31.54 23.79 29.78
CA ALA A 53 -31.85 25.04 30.49
C ALA A 53 -33.15 24.94 31.31
N LEU A 54 -32.98 25.05 32.65
CA LEU A 54 -33.87 25.71 33.62
C LEU A 54 -35.39 25.39 33.62
N ARG A 55 -35.82 24.50 34.54
CA ARG A 55 -36.60 24.83 35.75
C ARG A 55 -37.15 23.57 36.44
N GLY A 56 -36.69 23.33 37.67
CA GLY A 56 -37.49 22.74 38.75
C GLY A 56 -37.48 21.21 38.92
N GLY A 57 -36.92 20.75 40.04
CA GLY A 57 -37.40 19.54 40.71
C GLY A 57 -36.42 18.38 40.83
N CYS A 58 -35.65 18.37 41.92
CA CYS A 58 -34.90 17.23 42.45
C CYS A 58 -35.75 15.95 42.58
N LEU A 59 -35.11 14.78 42.57
CA LEU A 59 -35.21 13.78 43.64
C LEU A 59 -34.23 12.60 43.45
N PHE A 60 -33.28 12.53 44.40
CA PHE A 60 -32.74 11.35 45.08
C PHE A 60 -32.14 10.15 44.31
N MET A 61 -30.84 9.98 44.58
CA MET A 61 -30.08 8.73 44.66
C MET A 61 -30.89 7.49 45.05
N LYS A 62 -30.74 6.42 44.27
CA LYS A 62 -30.73 5.05 44.79
C LYS A 62 -29.55 4.27 44.21
N LYS A 63 -28.66 3.88 45.13
CA LYS A 63 -27.60 2.89 44.97
C LYS A 63 -28.23 1.57 44.52
N ALA A 64 -27.75 1.01 43.40
CA ALA A 64 -28.02 -0.38 43.02
C ALA A 64 -26.67 -1.08 42.82
N GLU A 65 -26.31 -1.88 43.82
CA GLU A 65 -25.36 -2.98 43.65
C GLU A 65 -25.95 -3.95 42.62
N GLY A 66 -25.18 -4.24 41.58
CA GLY A 66 -25.58 -5.16 40.53
C GLY A 66 -24.34 -5.62 39.79
N GLY A 67 -23.74 -6.72 40.25
CA GLY A 67 -22.73 -7.44 39.50
C GLY A 67 -23.26 -7.80 38.12
N GLY A 68 -22.66 -7.22 37.08
CA GLY A 68 -22.94 -7.51 35.69
C GLY A 68 -21.72 -8.18 35.07
N LEU A 69 -21.83 -9.49 34.86
CA LEU A 69 -20.85 -10.37 34.25
C LEU A 69 -20.21 -9.75 32.99
N LEU A 70 -18.87 -9.77 32.96
CA LEU A 70 -18.08 -9.89 31.74
C LEU A 70 -18.68 -11.04 30.90
N LYS A 71 -19.28 -10.71 29.75
CA LYS A 71 -19.67 -11.72 28.75
C LYS A 71 -18.40 -12.40 28.26
N LYS A 72 -18.16 -13.62 28.76
CA LYS A 72 -17.21 -14.58 28.19
C LYS A 72 -17.65 -14.89 26.76
N GLY A 73 -17.00 -14.26 25.78
CA GLY A 73 -16.92 -14.81 24.43
C GLY A 73 -16.26 -16.20 24.52
N ASN A 74 -16.76 -17.15 23.74
CA ASN A 74 -16.28 -18.54 23.66
C ASN A 74 -14.76 -18.59 23.42
N ARG A 75 -13.97 -18.66 24.49
CA ARG A 75 -12.55 -19.03 24.47
C ARG A 75 -12.50 -20.55 24.56
N THR A 76 -12.23 -21.22 23.45
CA THR A 76 -11.87 -22.64 23.43
C THR A 76 -10.71 -22.89 24.39
N ALA A 77 -10.77 -24.03 25.10
CA ALA A 77 -9.84 -24.41 26.16
C ALA A 77 -8.38 -24.22 25.73
N MET A 78 -7.65 -23.42 26.51
CA MET A 78 -6.26 -23.03 26.30
C MET A 78 -5.37 -24.21 26.67
N GLU A 79 -4.73 -24.86 25.69
CA GLU A 79 -3.61 -25.76 25.99
C GLU A 79 -2.52 -24.96 26.72
N THR A 80 -2.00 -25.52 27.81
CA THR A 80 -1.03 -24.88 28.71
C THR A 80 0.31 -24.73 28.02
N THR A 81 0.46 -23.65 27.25
CA THR A 81 1.74 -23.27 26.66
C THR A 81 2.72 -22.84 27.76
N ALA A 82 3.92 -23.40 27.71
CA ALA A 82 4.98 -23.06 28.65
C ALA A 82 5.37 -21.58 28.53
N ALA A 83 5.70 -20.97 29.67
CA ALA A 83 6.22 -19.61 29.75
C ALA A 83 7.53 -19.46 28.95
N PRO A 84 7.75 -18.32 28.25
CA PRO A 84 8.99 -18.10 27.53
C PRO A 84 10.16 -17.99 28.52
N SER A 85 11.25 -18.66 28.21
CA SER A 85 12.39 -18.94 29.09
C SER A 85 13.04 -17.66 29.64
N PHE A 86 13.02 -16.57 28.88
CA PHE A 86 13.59 -15.29 29.30
C PHE A 86 12.90 -14.70 30.54
N LEU A 87 11.64 -15.06 30.82
CA LEU A 87 10.95 -14.64 32.04
C LEU A 87 11.63 -15.16 33.30
N LYS A 88 12.15 -16.39 33.24
CA LYS A 88 12.94 -16.95 34.35
C LYS A 88 14.27 -16.21 34.53
N ALA A 89 14.81 -15.63 33.47
CA ALA A 89 16.07 -14.88 33.47
C ALA A 89 15.93 -13.41 33.91
N LEU A 90 14.72 -12.83 33.85
CA LEU A 90 14.46 -11.43 34.23
C LEU A 90 14.57 -11.17 35.75
N GLY A 91 14.58 -12.23 36.57
CA GLY A 91 14.65 -12.12 38.03
C GLY A 91 13.32 -11.65 38.64
N GLY A 92 13.05 -12.02 39.90
CA GLY A 92 11.74 -11.82 40.53
C GLY A 92 11.30 -10.36 40.78
N GLY A 93 12.18 -9.39 40.53
CA GLY A 93 11.91 -7.95 40.70
C GLY A 93 11.72 -7.16 39.40
N ALA A 94 11.85 -7.80 38.23
CA ALA A 94 11.68 -7.11 36.95
C ALA A 94 10.24 -6.72 36.69
N ARG A 95 10.00 -5.47 36.29
CA ARG A 95 8.69 -4.94 35.96
C ARG A 95 8.29 -5.37 34.56
N VAL A 96 7.14 -6.01 34.42
CA VAL A 96 6.68 -6.58 33.14
C VAL A 96 5.33 -5.97 32.77
N ALA A 97 5.26 -5.29 31.64
CA ALA A 97 4.01 -4.79 31.10
C ALA A 97 3.19 -5.92 30.48
N LEU A 98 1.92 -6.04 30.86
CA LEU A 98 0.99 -7.05 30.36
C LEU A 98 -0.04 -6.40 29.44
N VAL A 99 -0.01 -6.73 28.16
CA VAL A 99 -0.87 -6.18 27.11
C VAL A 99 -1.85 -7.27 26.65
N ASN A 100 -3.16 -6.97 26.70
CA ASN A 100 -4.21 -7.95 26.36
C ASN A 100 -4.09 -9.27 27.16
N MET A 101 -3.67 -9.19 28.42
CA MET A 101 -3.37 -10.34 29.27
C MET A 101 -3.80 -10.03 30.72
N ALA A 102 -4.39 -11.02 31.38
CA ALA A 102 -4.77 -10.92 32.79
C ALA A 102 -3.57 -11.22 33.71
N GLU A 103 -3.52 -10.59 34.88
CA GLU A 103 -2.43 -10.80 35.85
C GLU A 103 -2.37 -12.26 36.32
N GLU A 104 -3.52 -12.91 36.49
CA GLU A 104 -3.61 -14.32 36.91
C GLU A 104 -3.06 -15.28 35.85
N GLU A 105 -3.10 -14.91 34.57
CA GLU A 105 -2.49 -15.68 33.47
C GLU A 105 -0.97 -15.51 33.49
N ALA A 106 -0.48 -14.30 33.77
CA ALA A 106 0.96 -14.01 33.89
C ALA A 106 1.60 -14.69 35.11
N GLU A 107 0.87 -14.83 36.22
CA GLU A 107 1.32 -15.55 37.42
C GLU A 107 1.65 -17.02 37.13
N GLN A 108 0.84 -17.68 36.30
CA GLN A 108 1.08 -19.07 35.88
C GLN A 108 2.41 -19.23 35.13
N TRP A 109 2.95 -18.13 34.59
CA TRP A 109 4.21 -18.09 33.87
C TRP A 109 5.39 -17.54 34.68
N GLY A 110 5.19 -17.33 35.99
CA GLY A 110 6.23 -16.90 36.91
C GLY A 110 6.46 -15.39 36.96
N VAL A 111 5.55 -14.58 36.41
CA VAL A 111 5.55 -13.13 36.62
C VAL A 111 4.87 -12.83 37.97
N HIS A 112 5.62 -12.33 38.95
CA HIS A 112 5.05 -11.99 40.25
C HIS A 112 4.08 -10.80 40.15
N ARG A 113 2.94 -10.84 40.88
CA ARG A 113 1.94 -9.75 40.91
C ARG A 113 2.53 -8.36 41.12
N ARG A 114 3.53 -8.22 41.99
CA ARG A 114 4.15 -6.91 42.29
C ARG A 114 5.02 -6.38 41.15
N ALA A 115 5.41 -7.24 40.23
CA ALA A 115 6.20 -6.95 39.04
C ALA A 115 5.30 -6.77 37.79
N ALA A 116 4.10 -7.35 37.79
CA ALA A 116 3.13 -7.19 36.72
C ALA A 116 2.58 -5.76 36.66
N VAL A 117 2.56 -5.18 35.46
CA VAL A 117 1.97 -3.87 35.18
C VAL A 117 0.90 -4.07 34.11
N ALA A 118 -0.36 -4.18 34.51
CA ALA A 118 -1.47 -4.31 33.57
C ALA A 118 -1.59 -3.06 32.69
N VAL A 119 -1.62 -3.27 31.37
CA VAL A 119 -1.81 -2.21 30.37
C VAL A 119 -3.23 -2.32 29.83
N ALA A 120 -4.12 -1.50 30.39
CA ALA A 120 -5.51 -1.46 29.99
C ALA A 120 -5.72 -0.52 28.79
N PHE A 121 -6.55 -0.96 27.84
CA PHE A 121 -7.07 -0.16 26.74
C PHE A 121 -8.45 -0.69 26.34
N GLU A 122 -9.28 0.19 25.78
CA GLU A 122 -10.58 -0.18 25.26
C GLU A 122 -10.42 -0.99 23.97
N PRO A 123 -11.05 -2.18 23.84
CA PRO A 123 -11.03 -2.92 22.58
C PRO A 123 -11.67 -2.10 21.45
N VAL A 124 -11.08 -2.19 20.27
CA VAL A 124 -11.65 -1.58 19.07
C VAL A 124 -13.05 -2.15 18.77
N SER A 125 -13.93 -1.31 18.23
CA SER A 125 -15.29 -1.70 17.85
C SER A 125 -15.29 -2.89 16.88
N GLU A 126 -16.18 -3.85 17.11
CA GLU A 126 -16.38 -4.99 16.20
C GLU A 126 -16.91 -4.57 14.82
N HIS A 127 -17.42 -3.33 14.70
CA HIS A 127 -17.90 -2.76 13.44
C HIS A 127 -16.82 -2.05 12.63
N LEU A 128 -15.62 -1.83 13.21
CA LEU A 128 -14.53 -1.20 12.49
C LEU A 128 -13.82 -2.24 11.62
N GLU A 129 -13.89 -2.05 10.30
CA GLU A 129 -13.30 -2.95 9.32
C GLU A 129 -11.95 -2.42 8.82
N TRP A 130 -11.14 -3.32 8.24
CA TRP A 130 -9.83 -2.93 7.69
C TRP A 130 -9.93 -1.84 6.62
N LYS A 131 -11.00 -1.85 5.82
CA LYS A 131 -11.24 -0.87 4.75
C LYS A 131 -11.51 0.54 5.27
N ASP A 132 -11.95 0.69 6.52
CA ASP A 132 -12.22 1.99 7.13
C ASP A 132 -10.90 2.68 7.52
N LEU A 133 -9.89 1.88 7.86
CA LEU A 133 -8.50 2.35 8.06
C LEU A 133 -7.73 2.48 6.75
N PHE A 134 -8.07 1.64 5.77
CA PHE A 134 -7.40 1.58 4.47
C PHE A 134 -8.36 1.83 3.30
N PRO A 135 -8.95 3.04 3.18
CA PRO A 135 -9.89 3.34 2.12
C PRO A 135 -9.17 3.49 0.77
N GLU A 136 -9.88 3.12 -0.29
CA GLU A 136 -9.44 3.28 -1.67
C GLU A 136 -9.12 4.73 -2.02
N TRP A 137 -9.99 5.65 -1.58
CA TRP A 137 -9.88 7.07 -1.86
C TRP A 137 -9.81 7.90 -0.59
N ILE A 138 -8.98 8.94 -0.61
CA ILE A 138 -8.91 10.00 0.40
C ILE A 138 -8.78 11.34 -0.32
N ASP A 139 -9.15 12.42 0.37
CA ASP A 139 -8.88 13.76 -0.11
C ASP A 139 -7.43 14.16 0.20
N GLU A 140 -6.51 13.87 -0.73
CA GLU A 140 -5.09 14.19 -0.59
C GLU A 140 -4.78 15.70 -0.68
N GLU A 141 -5.69 16.49 -1.23
CA GLU A 141 -5.51 17.93 -1.43
C GLU A 141 -6.22 18.75 -0.33
N GLU A 142 -6.94 18.08 0.58
CA GLU A 142 -7.73 18.67 1.68
C GLU A 142 -8.74 19.75 1.21
N GLU A 143 -9.28 19.58 0.00
CA GLU A 143 -10.22 20.53 -0.62
C GLU A 143 -11.67 20.34 -0.14
N ASN A 144 -12.00 19.16 0.37
CA ASN A 144 -13.31 18.72 0.82
C ASN A 144 -13.25 18.06 2.22
N GLU A 145 -14.41 17.84 2.83
CA GLU A 145 -14.55 16.96 3.99
C GLU A 145 -14.40 15.50 3.52
N GLY A 146 -13.16 15.03 3.39
CA GLY A 146 -12.83 13.63 3.09
C GLY A 146 -13.31 12.65 4.19
N PRO A 147 -13.25 11.33 3.95
CA PRO A 147 -13.62 10.35 4.96
C PRO A 147 -12.76 10.53 6.22
N SER A 148 -13.40 10.63 7.38
CA SER A 148 -12.69 10.77 8.65
C SER A 148 -11.96 9.48 9.00
N CYS A 149 -10.68 9.59 9.35
CA CYS A 149 -9.92 8.46 9.86
C CYS A 149 -10.46 8.01 11.22
N PRO A 150 -10.84 6.73 11.37
CA PRO A 150 -11.20 6.18 12.66
C PRO A 150 -10.00 6.21 13.62
N GLU A 151 -10.22 6.60 14.87
CA GLU A 151 -9.22 6.49 15.91
C GLU A 151 -9.15 5.05 16.43
N ILE A 152 -7.93 4.54 16.62
CA ILE A 152 -7.72 3.29 17.37
C ILE A 152 -7.33 3.65 18.80
N PRO A 153 -8.13 3.25 19.82
CA PRO A 153 -7.80 3.52 21.20
C PRO A 153 -6.49 2.80 21.58
N LEU A 154 -5.45 3.59 21.89
CA LEU A 154 -4.18 3.10 22.40
C LEU A 154 -4.14 3.22 23.94
N PRO A 155 -3.42 2.34 24.63
CA PRO A 155 -3.36 2.36 26.08
C PRO A 155 -2.71 3.64 26.62
N ALA A 156 -3.18 4.06 27.80
CA ALA A 156 -2.40 4.95 28.63
C ALA A 156 -1.07 4.28 29.01
N LEU A 157 0.02 5.02 28.93
CA LEU A 157 1.34 4.48 29.23
C LEU A 157 1.50 4.20 30.73
N PRO A 158 2.10 3.05 31.12
CA PRO A 158 2.34 2.75 32.52
C PRO A 158 3.25 3.79 33.19
N ALA A 159 3.12 3.91 34.51
CA ALA A 159 3.96 4.78 35.32
C ALA A 159 5.36 4.18 35.49
N GLY A 160 6.39 4.90 35.03
CA GLY A 160 7.79 4.48 35.08
C GLY A 160 8.16 3.40 34.05
N GLU A 161 9.42 2.98 34.07
CA GLU A 161 9.96 2.03 33.09
C GLU A 161 9.55 0.58 33.38
N VAL A 162 9.47 -0.22 32.30
CA VAL A 162 9.24 -1.67 32.33
C VAL A 162 10.41 -2.40 31.67
N ASP A 163 10.83 -3.52 32.25
CA ASP A 163 11.96 -4.32 31.79
C ASP A 163 11.62 -5.21 30.58
N ALA A 164 10.34 -5.55 30.41
CA ALA A 164 9.82 -6.28 29.26
C ALA A 164 8.34 -5.99 29.02
N VAL A 165 7.90 -6.21 27.79
CA VAL A 165 6.49 -6.16 27.39
C VAL A 165 6.03 -7.56 26.96
N LEU A 166 4.93 -8.04 27.53
CA LEU A 166 4.28 -9.29 27.14
C LEU A 166 2.93 -8.95 26.54
N ALA A 167 2.61 -9.52 25.38
CA ALA A 167 1.30 -9.36 24.76
C ALA A 167 0.72 -10.68 24.26
N LEU A 168 -0.58 -10.86 24.45
CA LEU A 168 -1.33 -11.95 23.83
C LEU A 168 -2.02 -11.46 22.57
N LEU A 169 -1.63 -12.00 21.42
CA LEU A 169 -2.28 -11.65 20.17
C LEU A 169 -3.62 -12.40 20.07
N PRO A 170 -4.70 -11.76 19.57
CA PRO A 170 -5.96 -12.44 19.32
C PRO A 170 -5.78 -13.66 18.40
N CYS A 171 -6.38 -14.79 18.76
CA CYS A 171 -6.35 -16.03 17.96
C CYS A 171 -7.38 -16.03 16.82
N GLY A 172 -8.45 -15.23 16.94
CA GLY A 172 -9.50 -15.10 15.91
C GLY A 172 -9.18 -13.95 14.95
N GLY A 173 -9.61 -14.09 13.69
CA GLY A 173 -9.47 -13.03 12.67
C GLY A 173 -9.45 -13.57 11.24
N ARG A 174 -9.84 -12.72 10.26
CA ARG A 174 -9.81 -13.04 8.82
C ARG A 174 -8.42 -12.74 8.24
N GLY A 175 -7.44 -13.60 8.50
CA GLY A 175 -6.09 -13.45 7.96
C GLY A 175 -5.32 -12.27 8.57
N GLY A 176 -4.40 -11.67 7.82
CA GLY A 176 -3.53 -10.59 8.31
C GLY A 176 -4.24 -9.24 8.55
N ARG A 177 -5.43 -9.04 7.97
CA ARG A 177 -6.19 -7.78 8.00
C ARG A 177 -7.22 -7.77 9.13
N ASP A 178 -6.74 -7.83 10.37
CA ASP A 178 -7.57 -7.84 11.57
C ASP A 178 -7.26 -6.63 12.48
N VAL A 179 -8.26 -5.77 12.68
CA VAL A 179 -8.08 -4.48 13.36
C VAL A 179 -7.78 -4.66 14.85
N GLY A 180 -8.44 -5.60 15.53
CA GLY A 180 -8.19 -5.88 16.94
C GLY A 180 -6.78 -6.43 17.15
N ARG A 181 -6.31 -7.28 16.24
CA ARG A 181 -4.94 -7.76 16.23
C ARG A 181 -3.95 -6.62 16.00
N LEU A 182 -4.20 -5.72 15.04
CA LEU A 182 -3.36 -4.52 14.83
C LEU A 182 -3.29 -3.66 16.10
N GLN A 183 -4.43 -3.41 16.76
CA GLN A 183 -4.49 -2.65 18.00
C GLN A 183 -3.58 -3.23 19.09
N VAL A 184 -3.60 -4.55 19.29
CA VAL A 184 -2.73 -5.20 20.28
C VAL A 184 -1.24 -5.05 19.93
N HIS A 185 -0.88 -5.13 18.65
CA HIS A 185 0.50 -4.88 18.21
C HIS A 185 0.92 -3.43 18.49
N LEU A 186 0.06 -2.46 18.19
CA LEU A 186 0.34 -1.03 18.43
C LEU A 186 0.40 -0.70 19.92
N ALA A 187 -0.46 -1.31 20.74
CA ALA A 187 -0.41 -1.20 22.20
C ALA A 187 0.92 -1.71 22.77
N ALA A 188 1.34 -2.91 22.35
CA ALA A 188 2.62 -3.49 22.75
C ALA A 188 3.80 -2.63 22.28
N ALA A 189 3.78 -2.16 21.03
CA ALA A 189 4.80 -1.27 20.48
C ALA A 189 4.87 0.06 21.23
N SER A 190 3.72 0.66 21.57
CA SER A 190 3.64 1.95 22.29
C SER A 190 4.28 1.87 23.67
N VAL A 191 3.98 0.82 24.43
CA VAL A 191 4.61 0.59 25.74
C VAL A 191 6.11 0.31 25.58
N ALA A 192 6.49 -0.55 24.63
CA ALA A 192 7.89 -0.89 24.40
C ALA A 192 8.72 0.35 24.01
N ALA A 193 8.24 1.15 23.07
CA ALA A 193 8.88 2.37 22.60
C ALA A 193 9.08 3.40 23.71
N ARG A 194 7.99 3.72 24.44
CA ARG A 194 7.93 4.90 25.33
C ARG A 194 8.21 4.62 26.80
N ARG A 195 8.11 3.35 27.23
CA ARG A 195 8.31 2.92 28.63
C ARG A 195 9.24 1.73 28.79
N GLY A 196 9.67 1.09 27.71
CA GLY A 196 10.60 -0.03 27.79
C GLY A 196 12.00 0.39 28.21
N ARG A 197 12.59 -0.32 29.17
CA ARG A 197 13.99 -0.16 29.55
C ARG A 197 14.85 -0.57 28.35
N ARG A 198 15.62 0.39 27.83
CA ARG A 198 16.49 0.22 26.66
C ARG A 198 17.81 -0.41 27.08
N ASP A 199 18.29 -1.38 26.29
CA ASP A 199 19.66 -1.90 26.42
C ASP A 199 20.69 -0.91 25.87
N SER A 200 21.99 -1.25 25.96
CA SER A 200 23.09 -0.44 25.41
C SER A 200 22.99 -0.13 23.91
N ARG A 201 22.15 -0.85 23.15
CA ARG A 201 21.88 -0.66 21.74
C ARG A 201 20.51 -0.02 21.48
N GLY A 202 19.83 0.48 22.51
CA GLY A 202 18.51 1.11 22.38
C GLY A 202 17.35 0.12 22.20
N ARG A 203 17.55 -1.18 22.49
CA ARG A 203 16.54 -2.22 22.26
C ARG A 203 15.77 -2.58 23.52
N VAL A 204 14.52 -2.99 23.34
CA VAL A 204 13.59 -3.37 24.41
C VAL A 204 13.12 -4.80 24.18
N ARG A 205 12.94 -5.57 25.28
CA ARG A 205 12.38 -6.92 25.19
C ARG A 205 10.88 -6.89 25.03
N VAL A 206 10.39 -7.54 23.99
CA VAL A 206 8.96 -7.74 23.72
C VAL A 206 8.70 -9.22 23.46
N ALA A 207 7.69 -9.80 24.10
CA ALA A 207 7.26 -11.17 23.86
C ALA A 207 5.80 -11.19 23.44
N LEU A 208 5.54 -11.73 22.25
CA LEU A 208 4.21 -11.85 21.68
C LEU A 208 3.83 -13.32 21.61
N ARG A 209 2.69 -13.69 22.20
CA ARG A 209 2.12 -15.03 22.01
C ARG A 209 1.19 -15.01 20.79
N ALA A 210 1.51 -15.82 19.79
CA ALA A 210 0.67 -16.02 18.61
C ALA A 210 0.17 -17.47 18.59
N CYS A 211 -1.15 -17.64 18.50
CA CYS A 211 -1.77 -18.96 18.52
C CYS A 211 -1.35 -19.77 17.29
N ALA A 212 -1.21 -21.09 17.42
CA ALA A 212 -0.69 -21.95 16.36
C ALA A 212 -1.44 -21.84 15.01
N ALA A 213 -2.75 -21.59 15.05
CA ALA A 213 -3.60 -21.44 13.87
C ALA A 213 -3.70 -19.99 13.34
N ALA A 214 -3.09 -19.02 14.02
CA ALA A 214 -3.12 -17.61 13.64
C ALA A 214 -1.91 -17.24 12.78
N PRO A 215 -1.98 -16.13 12.01
CA PRO A 215 -0.80 -15.59 11.35
C PRO A 215 0.35 -15.31 12.34
N PRO A 216 1.60 -15.24 11.88
CA PRO A 216 2.71 -14.75 12.73
C PRO A 216 2.46 -13.30 13.19
N PRO A 217 3.21 -12.79 14.18
CA PRO A 217 3.17 -11.37 14.51
C PRO A 217 3.47 -10.50 13.29
N MET A 218 2.88 -9.31 13.25
CA MET A 218 3.00 -8.39 12.12
C MET A 218 4.45 -7.93 11.98
N MET A 219 5.09 -8.31 10.88
CA MET A 219 6.50 -8.03 10.61
C MET A 219 6.75 -6.54 10.37
N GLU A 220 5.69 -5.82 10.00
CA GLU A 220 5.66 -4.38 9.79
C GLU A 220 5.80 -3.60 11.11
N VAL A 221 5.40 -4.22 12.23
CA VAL A 221 5.55 -3.67 13.58
C VAL A 221 6.81 -4.23 14.22
N PHE A 222 6.93 -5.56 14.34
CA PHE A 222 8.06 -6.24 14.97
C PHE A 222 8.84 -7.05 13.94
N ARG A 223 10.05 -6.61 13.63
CA ARG A 223 10.76 -7.14 12.47
C ARG A 223 11.29 -8.55 12.74
N CYS A 224 11.37 -9.33 11.66
CA CYS A 224 11.92 -10.69 11.68
C CYS A 224 13.35 -10.73 12.24
N ASP A 225 14.19 -9.76 11.89
CA ASP A 225 15.59 -9.66 12.32
C ASP A 225 15.78 -9.22 13.78
N GLU A 226 14.69 -8.83 14.46
CA GLU A 226 14.69 -8.52 15.90
C GLU A 226 14.33 -9.74 16.76
N VAL A 227 13.91 -10.87 16.14
CA VAL A 227 13.57 -12.10 16.86
C VAL A 227 14.82 -12.71 17.48
N VAL A 228 14.84 -12.84 18.81
CA VAL A 228 15.94 -13.44 19.58
C VAL A 228 15.63 -14.86 20.06
N ALA A 229 14.34 -15.23 20.17
CA ALA A 229 13.92 -16.59 20.49
C ALA A 229 12.52 -16.88 19.94
N ARG A 230 12.29 -18.14 19.57
CA ARG A 230 10.96 -18.68 19.27
C ARG A 230 10.73 -19.92 20.13
N GLU A 231 9.75 -19.85 21.02
CA GLU A 231 9.50 -20.86 22.06
C GLU A 231 8.03 -21.27 22.05
N GLY A 232 7.71 -22.36 21.36
CA GLY A 232 6.32 -22.73 21.11
C GLY A 232 5.57 -21.63 20.37
N GLU A 233 4.53 -21.09 21.01
CA GLU A 233 3.71 -19.98 20.50
C GLU A 233 4.31 -18.59 20.75
N TRP A 234 5.43 -18.50 21.47
CA TRP A 234 6.06 -17.23 21.82
C TRP A 234 7.09 -16.77 20.81
N TRP A 235 6.97 -15.50 20.44
CA TRP A 235 7.92 -14.75 19.64
C TRP A 235 8.57 -13.70 20.54
N VAL A 236 9.87 -13.84 20.80
CA VAL A 236 10.62 -12.94 21.66
C VAL A 236 11.52 -12.05 20.81
N TYR A 237 11.39 -10.74 20.98
CA TYR A 237 12.07 -9.70 20.23
C TYR A 237 12.99 -8.90 21.13
N ALA A 238 14.12 -8.47 20.57
CA ALA A 238 14.89 -7.32 21.04
C ALA A 238 14.63 -6.16 20.07
N ALA A 239 13.48 -5.50 20.24
CA ALA A 239 12.97 -4.50 19.31
C ALA A 239 13.66 -3.15 19.49
N GLU A 240 14.01 -2.48 18.39
CA GLU A 240 14.62 -1.14 18.44
C GLU A 240 13.58 -0.08 18.81
N ALA A 241 13.74 0.57 19.97
CA ALA A 241 12.72 1.50 20.47
C ALA A 241 12.54 2.71 19.54
N ALA A 242 13.62 3.26 18.99
CA ALA A 242 13.57 4.41 18.08
C ALA A 242 12.79 4.09 16.78
N ARG A 243 12.96 2.87 16.24
CA ARG A 243 12.21 2.40 15.06
C ARG A 243 10.71 2.27 15.36
N LEU A 244 10.37 1.74 16.53
CA LEU A 244 8.98 1.68 16.97
C LEU A 244 8.38 3.08 17.15
N GLU A 245 9.15 4.04 17.68
CA GLU A 245 8.72 5.45 17.81
C GLU A 245 8.43 6.08 16.45
N GLU A 246 9.33 5.91 15.47
CA GLU A 246 9.13 6.38 14.09
C GLU A 246 7.85 5.80 13.48
N LYS A 247 7.62 4.50 13.67
CA LYS A 247 6.41 3.80 13.21
C LYS A 247 5.13 4.32 13.86
N LEU A 248 5.16 4.54 15.17
CA LEU A 248 3.99 5.00 15.94
C LEU A 248 3.68 6.48 15.76
N ALA A 249 4.62 7.26 15.18
CA ALA A 249 4.39 8.65 14.84
C ALA A 249 3.60 8.81 13.53
N LEU A 250 3.51 7.77 12.71
CA LEU A 250 2.76 7.79 11.47
C LEU A 250 1.28 7.44 11.68
N PRO A 251 0.40 7.83 10.73
CA PRO A 251 -0.99 7.43 10.78
C PRO A 251 -1.15 5.91 10.82
N VAL A 252 -2.12 5.46 11.63
CA VAL A 252 -2.39 4.03 11.82
C VAL A 252 -2.93 3.35 10.56
N GLY A 253 -3.64 4.09 9.72
CA GLY A 253 -4.22 3.60 8.47
C GLY A 253 -3.90 4.51 7.29
N SER A 254 -4.12 4.02 6.07
CA SER A 254 -3.96 4.78 4.83
C SER A 254 -5.11 5.77 4.56
N CYS A 255 -6.04 5.95 5.51
CA CYS A 255 -7.04 7.01 5.47
C CYS A 255 -6.43 8.42 5.66
N ASN A 256 -5.19 8.50 6.16
CA ASN A 256 -4.40 9.73 6.26
C ASN A 256 -3.06 9.56 5.54
N LEU A 257 -2.53 10.67 5.02
CA LEU A 257 -1.20 10.69 4.41
C LEU A 257 -0.11 10.65 5.48
N ALA A 258 0.88 9.77 5.29
CA ALA A 258 2.10 9.78 6.07
C ALA A 258 2.97 11.01 5.74
N MET A 259 2.91 11.47 4.49
CA MET A 259 3.58 12.67 4.00
C MET A 259 2.54 13.73 3.62
N PRO A 260 2.25 14.72 4.49
CA PRO A 260 1.39 15.84 4.11
C PRO A 260 2.18 16.73 3.14
N LEU A 261 1.90 16.61 1.84
CA LEU A 261 2.56 17.42 0.81
C LEU A 261 2.00 18.85 0.70
N TRP A 262 0.87 19.13 1.35
CA TRP A 262 0.14 20.38 1.19
C TRP A 262 -0.28 20.93 2.57
N GLU A 263 0.50 21.84 3.15
CA GLU A 263 -0.08 22.79 4.08
C GLU A 263 -0.81 23.85 3.24
N LYS A 264 -2.10 24.09 3.53
CA LYS A 264 -3.00 25.04 2.82
C LYS A 264 -2.26 26.27 2.27
N GLY A 265 -2.31 26.45 0.96
CA GLY A 265 -1.90 27.70 0.30
C GLY A 265 -0.39 27.88 0.08
N THR A 266 0.39 26.80 0.11
CA THR A 266 1.83 26.88 -0.18
C THR A 266 2.29 25.80 -1.16
N ASP A 267 2.78 26.21 -2.33
CA ASP A 267 3.62 25.41 -3.23
C ASP A 267 5.00 25.10 -2.60
N VAL A 268 5.05 24.85 -1.30
CA VAL A 268 6.28 24.66 -0.55
C VAL A 268 6.68 23.19 -0.63
N VAL A 269 7.88 22.95 -1.16
CA VAL A 269 8.55 21.65 -1.14
C VAL A 269 8.57 21.14 0.29
N TYR A 270 8.10 19.91 0.50
CA TYR A 270 8.10 19.25 1.81
C TYR A 270 9.46 19.37 2.48
N ASP A 271 9.50 20.07 3.62
CA ASP A 271 10.72 20.24 4.40
C ASP A 271 11.02 18.97 5.20
N ALA A 272 11.71 18.05 4.54
CA ALA A 272 12.14 16.78 5.11
C ALA A 272 13.10 16.95 6.31
N SER A 273 13.64 18.16 6.57
CA SER A 273 14.50 18.42 7.73
C SER A 273 13.76 18.21 9.07
N LYS A 274 12.42 18.34 9.07
CA LYS A 274 11.57 18.08 10.25
C LYS A 274 11.40 16.59 10.57
N LEU A 275 11.63 15.69 9.60
CA LEU A 275 11.67 14.24 9.79
C LEU A 275 13.10 13.68 9.83
N ALA A 276 14.12 14.54 9.65
CA ALA A 276 15.49 14.10 9.64
C ALA A 276 15.93 13.70 11.05
N ALA A 277 15.85 12.40 11.36
CA ALA A 277 16.86 11.82 12.23
C ALA A 277 18.23 12.19 11.63
N PRO A 278 19.20 12.69 12.41
CA PRO A 278 20.49 13.09 11.88
C PRO A 278 21.06 11.93 11.06
N ALA A 279 21.44 12.20 9.81
CA ALA A 279 22.10 11.24 8.94
C ALA A 279 23.33 10.70 9.67
N SER A 280 23.19 9.53 10.28
CA SER A 280 24.31 8.94 11.01
C SER A 280 25.34 8.51 9.98
N ALA A 281 26.58 8.92 10.19
CA ALA A 281 27.71 8.48 9.38
C ALA A 281 27.68 6.94 9.31
N GLY A 282 27.38 6.39 8.13
CA GLY A 282 27.28 4.95 7.88
C GLY A 282 25.94 4.40 7.37
N ARG A 283 24.85 5.19 7.33
CA ARG A 283 23.56 4.74 6.76
C ARG A 283 23.50 5.00 5.24
N ARG A 284 23.89 4.02 4.43
CA ARG A 284 23.81 4.09 2.96
C ARG A 284 22.36 4.00 2.49
N GLU A 285 22.01 4.83 1.51
CA GLU A 285 20.66 4.92 0.93
C GLU A 285 20.75 4.91 -0.59
N ALA A 286 19.82 4.22 -1.25
CA ALA A 286 19.83 4.09 -2.71
C ALA A 286 18.44 4.08 -3.33
N TYR A 287 18.34 4.64 -4.53
CA TYR A 287 17.26 4.29 -5.45
C TYR A 287 17.57 2.96 -6.09
N VAL A 288 16.55 2.10 -6.21
CA VAL A 288 16.74 0.77 -6.77
C VAL A 288 15.69 0.48 -7.84
N THR A 289 16.13 -0.11 -8.94
CA THR A 289 15.24 -0.70 -9.95
C THR A 289 15.67 -2.15 -10.26
N VAL A 290 14.78 -2.91 -10.91
CA VAL A 290 15.00 -4.33 -11.23
C VAL A 290 14.68 -4.57 -12.69
N LEU A 291 15.64 -5.10 -13.45
CA LEU A 291 15.43 -5.62 -14.80
C LEU A 291 15.62 -7.14 -14.80
N HIS A 292 14.66 -7.87 -15.34
CA HIS A 292 14.77 -9.32 -15.45
C HIS A 292 14.00 -9.84 -16.66
N SER A 293 14.36 -11.03 -17.14
CA SER A 293 13.69 -11.76 -18.23
C SER A 293 13.69 -11.11 -19.61
N SER A 294 13.83 -9.79 -19.74
CA SER A 294 13.73 -9.06 -21.00
C SER A 294 14.51 -7.75 -20.95
N GLU A 295 15.04 -7.35 -22.10
CA GLU A 295 15.72 -6.08 -22.31
C GLU A 295 14.76 -4.94 -22.65
N ALA A 296 13.45 -5.22 -22.73
CA ALA A 296 12.42 -4.25 -23.13
C ALA A 296 12.36 -3.01 -22.22
N TYR A 297 12.86 -3.10 -20.98
CA TYR A 297 12.84 -2.01 -20.01
C TYR A 297 14.19 -1.28 -19.85
N VAL A 298 15.20 -1.62 -20.67
CA VAL A 298 16.52 -0.94 -20.61
C VAL A 298 16.37 0.57 -20.85
N CYS A 299 15.59 0.96 -21.86
CA CYS A 299 15.34 2.37 -22.13
C CYS A 299 14.67 3.08 -20.95
N GLY A 300 13.66 2.45 -20.34
CA GLY A 300 12.99 2.95 -19.16
C GLY A 300 13.95 3.16 -17.98
N ALA A 301 14.82 2.19 -17.71
CA ALA A 301 15.83 2.32 -16.65
C ALA A 301 16.86 3.43 -16.91
N VAL A 302 17.25 3.65 -18.17
CA VAL A 302 18.13 4.77 -18.56
C VAL A 302 17.42 6.11 -18.31
N ALA A 303 16.17 6.25 -18.78
CA ALA A 303 15.37 7.46 -18.57
C ALA A 303 15.12 7.73 -17.08
N LEU A 304 14.85 6.67 -16.30
CA LEU A 304 14.66 6.75 -14.85
C LEU A 304 15.91 7.32 -14.17
N ALA A 305 17.10 6.75 -14.42
CA ALA A 305 18.35 7.27 -13.83
C ALA A 305 18.60 8.73 -14.19
N HIS A 306 18.43 9.09 -15.47
CA HIS A 306 18.58 10.48 -15.92
C HIS A 306 17.58 11.40 -15.19
N SER A 307 16.32 11.00 -15.06
CA SER A 307 15.27 11.78 -14.41
C SER A 307 15.51 11.99 -12.91
N ILE A 308 16.02 10.97 -12.20
CA ILE A 308 16.43 11.08 -10.78
C ILE A 308 17.59 12.06 -10.62
N ARG A 309 18.59 12.00 -11.51
CA ARG A 309 19.74 12.92 -11.46
C ARG A 309 19.35 14.35 -11.80
N ARG A 310 18.49 14.54 -12.81
CA ARG A 310 17.99 15.85 -13.24
C ARG A 310 17.20 16.57 -12.15
N THR A 311 16.53 15.82 -11.27
CA THR A 311 15.80 16.37 -10.12
C THR A 311 16.69 16.66 -8.91
N GLY A 312 18.01 16.46 -9.02
CA GLY A 312 19.01 16.90 -8.05
C GLY A 312 19.43 15.86 -7.01
N SER A 313 18.97 14.61 -7.11
CA SER A 313 19.37 13.59 -6.14
C SER A 313 20.82 13.13 -6.31
N THR A 314 21.53 13.03 -5.19
CA THR A 314 22.91 12.51 -5.11
C THR A 314 22.97 11.08 -4.58
N ARG A 315 21.82 10.44 -4.30
CA ARG A 315 21.78 9.07 -3.75
C ARG A 315 22.37 8.06 -4.73
N GLU A 316 22.82 6.91 -4.20
CA GLU A 316 23.31 5.83 -5.04
C GLU A 316 22.16 5.27 -5.90
N LEU A 317 22.45 4.92 -7.15
CA LEU A 317 21.51 4.26 -8.04
C LEU A 317 21.94 2.80 -8.17
N VAL A 318 21.09 1.85 -7.79
CA VAL A 318 21.37 0.41 -7.89
C VAL A 318 20.39 -0.26 -8.85
N LEU A 319 20.91 -1.03 -9.80
CA LEU A 319 20.08 -1.79 -10.72
C LEU A 319 20.35 -3.28 -10.54
N LEU A 320 19.33 -4.02 -10.14
CA LEU A 320 19.39 -5.47 -10.10
C LEU A 320 19.07 -6.00 -11.50
N HIS A 321 19.93 -6.85 -12.04
CA HIS A 321 19.71 -7.47 -13.34
C HIS A 321 19.95 -8.98 -13.29
N ASP A 322 19.30 -9.74 -14.18
CA ASP A 322 19.69 -11.12 -14.45
C ASP A 322 20.58 -11.22 -15.70
N ARG A 323 20.82 -12.46 -16.16
CA ARG A 323 21.64 -12.75 -17.34
C ARG A 323 20.92 -12.54 -18.68
N SER A 324 19.66 -12.10 -18.67
CA SER A 324 18.91 -11.83 -19.89
C SER A 324 19.30 -10.50 -20.55
N ILE A 325 20.05 -9.64 -19.84
CA ILE A 325 20.47 -8.33 -20.33
C ILE A 325 21.87 -8.42 -20.95
N ALA A 326 22.00 -8.08 -22.23
CA ALA A 326 23.25 -8.14 -22.97
C ALA A 326 24.30 -7.16 -22.41
N GLY A 327 25.57 -7.55 -22.52
CA GLY A 327 26.69 -6.78 -21.97
C GLY A 327 26.81 -5.35 -22.50
N GLU A 328 26.37 -5.08 -23.73
CA GLU A 328 26.31 -3.71 -24.28
C GLU A 328 25.28 -2.83 -23.55
N LYS A 329 24.12 -3.40 -23.21
CA LYS A 329 23.05 -2.70 -22.50
C LYS A 329 23.41 -2.52 -21.03
N LEU A 330 24.11 -3.48 -20.43
CA LEU A 330 24.69 -3.31 -19.10
C LEU A 330 25.69 -2.15 -19.07
N ARG A 331 26.58 -2.02 -20.06
CA ARG A 331 27.49 -0.86 -20.15
C ARG A 331 26.72 0.46 -20.29
N ALA A 332 25.62 0.49 -21.04
CA ALA A 332 24.77 1.67 -21.15
C ALA A 332 24.08 2.03 -19.82
N LEU A 333 23.56 1.04 -19.09
CA LEU A 333 22.97 1.26 -17.77
C LEU A 333 24.01 1.78 -16.76
N ALA A 334 25.22 1.23 -16.80
CA ALA A 334 26.33 1.75 -15.98
C ALA A 334 26.70 3.19 -16.36
N ALA A 335 26.75 3.51 -17.66
CA ALA A 335 27.00 4.87 -18.16
C ALA A 335 25.88 5.86 -17.78
N ALA A 336 24.63 5.38 -17.69
CA ALA A 336 23.50 6.17 -17.17
C ALA A 336 23.59 6.45 -15.64
N GLY A 337 24.53 5.80 -14.95
CA GLY A 337 24.81 6.02 -13.53
C GLY A 337 24.38 4.89 -12.59
N TRP A 338 23.91 3.74 -13.12
CA TRP A 338 23.52 2.60 -12.30
C TRP A 338 24.73 1.78 -11.81
N SER A 339 24.79 1.53 -10.51
CA SER A 339 25.59 0.44 -9.92
C SER A 339 24.87 -0.89 -10.17
N LEU A 340 25.42 -1.70 -11.06
CA LEU A 340 24.82 -2.97 -11.47
C LEU A 340 25.06 -4.09 -10.44
N ARG A 341 24.04 -4.90 -10.18
CA ARG A 341 24.14 -6.12 -9.38
C ARG A 341 23.44 -7.27 -10.07
N GLU A 342 24.20 -8.31 -10.42
CA GLU A 342 23.62 -9.53 -10.96
C GLU A 342 22.83 -10.27 -9.86
N ILE A 343 21.62 -10.71 -10.21
CA ILE A 343 20.74 -11.51 -9.36
C ILE A 343 20.30 -12.78 -10.08
N GLU A 344 20.05 -13.81 -9.31
CA GLU A 344 19.31 -14.98 -9.80
C GLU A 344 17.81 -14.69 -9.74
N ARG A 345 17.12 -14.88 -10.87
CA ARG A 345 15.67 -14.69 -10.98
C ARG A 345 14.91 -15.59 -10.01
N ILE A 346 13.82 -15.06 -9.47
CA ILE A 346 12.91 -15.82 -8.61
C ILE A 346 11.64 -16.12 -9.39
N ARG A 347 11.40 -17.41 -9.64
CA ARG A 347 10.16 -17.86 -10.27
C ARG A 347 8.98 -17.74 -9.31
N ASN A 348 7.88 -17.17 -9.77
CA ASN A 348 6.57 -17.30 -9.13
C ASN A 348 6.08 -18.75 -9.34
N PRO A 349 5.94 -19.56 -8.28
CA PRO A 349 5.54 -20.97 -8.42
C PRO A 349 4.15 -21.14 -9.01
N ARG A 350 3.25 -20.14 -8.88
CA ARG A 350 1.88 -20.18 -9.36
C ARG A 350 1.68 -19.58 -10.76
N ALA A 351 2.70 -18.95 -11.32
CA ALA A 351 2.62 -18.40 -12.67
C ALA A 351 2.82 -19.49 -13.72
N GLU A 352 2.05 -19.39 -14.81
CA GLU A 352 2.24 -20.18 -16.02
C GLU A 352 3.61 -19.88 -16.65
N ARG A 353 4.25 -20.90 -17.22
CA ARG A 353 5.57 -20.74 -17.86
C ARG A 353 5.46 -19.85 -19.09
N GLY A 354 6.44 -18.96 -19.29
CA GLY A 354 6.49 -18.04 -20.42
C GLY A 354 5.58 -16.81 -20.28
N THR A 355 4.88 -16.65 -19.16
CA THR A 355 4.05 -15.46 -18.91
C THR A 355 4.85 -14.32 -18.30
N TYR A 356 4.33 -13.10 -18.42
CA TYR A 356 4.89 -11.90 -17.79
C TYR A 356 5.16 -12.09 -16.28
N ASN A 357 4.21 -12.72 -15.58
CA ASN A 357 4.26 -12.94 -14.14
C ASN A 357 5.24 -14.03 -13.68
N GLU A 358 5.86 -14.79 -14.60
CA GLU A 358 6.69 -15.95 -14.24
C GLU A 358 7.84 -15.58 -13.31
N TYR A 359 8.46 -14.42 -13.50
CA TYR A 359 9.68 -14.02 -12.78
C TYR A 359 9.56 -12.71 -12.00
N ASN A 360 8.36 -12.13 -11.88
CA ASN A 360 8.18 -10.87 -11.16
C ASN A 360 8.57 -10.93 -9.68
N TYR A 361 8.60 -12.13 -9.08
CA TYR A 361 9.11 -12.32 -7.72
C TYR A 361 10.61 -12.04 -7.60
N SER A 362 11.33 -11.80 -8.70
CA SER A 362 12.70 -11.28 -8.66
C SER A 362 12.79 -9.93 -7.94
N LYS A 363 11.68 -9.16 -7.88
CA LYS A 363 11.57 -7.95 -7.05
C LYS A 363 11.82 -8.22 -5.55
N LEU A 364 11.61 -9.46 -5.06
CA LEU A 364 11.91 -9.82 -3.68
C LEU A 364 13.41 -9.74 -3.34
N ARG A 365 14.31 -9.72 -4.34
CA ARG A 365 15.76 -9.54 -4.14
C ARG A 365 16.13 -8.19 -3.53
N LEU A 366 15.22 -7.20 -3.55
CA LEU A 366 15.41 -5.89 -2.91
C LEU A 366 15.77 -6.03 -1.41
N TRP A 367 15.18 -6.99 -0.70
CA TRP A 367 15.48 -7.22 0.72
C TRP A 367 16.86 -7.82 0.99
N GLN A 368 17.60 -8.25 -0.03
CA GLN A 368 18.97 -8.75 0.13
C GLN A 368 20.04 -7.66 0.03
N LEU A 369 19.66 -6.42 -0.30
CA LEU A 369 20.58 -5.27 -0.37
C LEU A 369 20.92 -4.72 1.03
N THR A 370 21.38 -5.59 1.91
CA THR A 370 21.63 -5.32 3.34
C THR A 370 22.85 -4.43 3.60
N ASP A 371 23.59 -4.05 2.56
CA ASP A 371 24.62 -3.03 2.61
C ASP A 371 24.05 -1.60 2.54
N TYR A 372 22.72 -1.48 2.39
CA TYR A 372 21.95 -0.24 2.53
C TYR A 372 21.04 -0.31 3.75
N HIS A 373 20.88 0.84 4.38
CA HIS A 373 19.94 1.04 5.47
C HIS A 373 18.49 1.17 4.94
N LYS A 374 18.31 1.92 3.86
CA LYS A 374 16.99 2.22 3.29
C LYS A 374 17.07 2.33 1.77
N LEU A 375 16.04 1.83 1.10
CA LEU A 375 15.89 1.88 -0.34
C LEU A 375 14.60 2.61 -0.71
N VAL A 376 14.64 3.36 -1.80
CA VAL A 376 13.44 3.74 -2.55
C VAL A 376 13.44 2.93 -3.83
N PHE A 377 12.59 1.92 -3.90
CA PHE A 377 12.38 1.15 -5.11
C PHE A 377 11.52 1.94 -6.10
N ILE A 378 11.90 1.95 -7.37
CA ILE A 378 11.14 2.57 -8.47
C ILE A 378 11.15 1.61 -9.68
N ASP A 379 9.96 1.22 -10.15
CA ASP A 379 9.81 0.41 -11.38
C ASP A 379 10.39 1.17 -12.60
N ALA A 380 10.94 0.43 -13.57
CA ALA A 380 11.67 1.00 -14.70
C ALA A 380 10.79 1.74 -15.72
N ASP A 381 9.47 1.71 -15.56
CA ASP A 381 8.46 2.43 -16.34
C ASP A 381 7.91 3.67 -15.62
N ILE A 382 8.65 4.17 -14.65
CA ILE A 382 8.37 5.42 -13.94
C ILE A 382 9.37 6.50 -14.35
N LEU A 383 8.87 7.72 -14.50
CA LEU A 383 9.67 8.92 -14.78
C LEU A 383 9.57 9.89 -13.61
N VAL A 384 10.72 10.32 -13.08
CA VAL A 384 10.80 11.22 -11.92
C VAL A 384 10.88 12.68 -12.39
N LEU A 385 9.92 13.50 -11.97
CA LEU A 385 9.79 14.90 -12.37
C LEU A 385 10.18 15.89 -11.26
N ARG A 386 10.13 15.45 -10.00
CA ARG A 386 10.63 16.21 -8.83
C ARG A 386 11.43 15.30 -7.90
N ASN A 387 12.27 15.88 -7.06
CA ASN A 387 13.15 15.12 -6.17
C ASN A 387 12.33 14.24 -5.20
N LEU A 388 12.61 12.94 -5.19
CA LEU A 388 11.99 11.94 -4.32
C LEU A 388 12.82 11.63 -3.07
N ASP A 389 13.91 12.35 -2.80
CA ASP A 389 14.78 12.14 -1.64
C ASP A 389 14.02 12.21 -0.30
N PRO A 390 12.97 13.04 -0.13
CA PRO A 390 12.14 13.00 1.07
C PRO A 390 11.58 11.61 1.42
N LEU A 391 11.43 10.71 0.44
CA LEU A 391 10.92 9.36 0.69
C LEU A 391 11.85 8.52 1.58
N PHE A 392 13.15 8.83 1.64
CA PHE A 392 14.09 8.16 2.55
C PHE A 392 13.85 8.49 4.03
N HIS A 393 12.94 9.41 4.37
CA HIS A 393 12.57 9.67 5.77
C HIS A 393 11.46 8.76 6.28
N PHE A 394 10.83 7.97 5.41
CA PHE A 394 9.72 7.10 5.80
C PHE A 394 10.19 5.68 6.09
N PRO A 395 9.51 4.94 6.98
CA PRO A 395 9.83 3.55 7.29
C PRO A 395 9.17 2.58 6.30
N GLN A 396 9.66 1.33 6.23
CA GLN A 396 9.07 0.29 5.38
C GLN A 396 7.75 -0.25 5.96
N ILE A 397 6.68 -0.54 5.21
CA ILE A 397 6.47 -0.22 3.80
C ILE A 397 5.70 1.09 3.75
N SER A 398 6.23 2.04 2.99
CA SER A 398 5.54 3.27 2.61
C SER A 398 5.44 3.31 1.09
N ALA A 399 4.25 3.54 0.56
CA ALA A 399 3.93 3.43 -0.86
C ALA A 399 2.68 4.28 -1.20
N ALA A 400 2.44 4.53 -2.49
CA ALA A 400 1.19 5.16 -2.92
C ALA A 400 0.03 4.16 -2.92
N GLY A 401 -1.19 4.65 -2.62
CA GLY A 401 -2.40 3.84 -2.67
C GLY A 401 -2.77 3.38 -4.09
N ASN A 402 -3.48 2.26 -4.17
CA ASN A 402 -4.11 1.73 -5.37
C ASN A 402 -5.58 1.38 -5.06
N ASP A 403 -6.30 0.76 -6.00
CA ASP A 403 -7.72 0.39 -5.85
C ASP A 403 -7.97 -0.47 -4.58
N GLY A 404 -9.01 -0.18 -3.80
CA GLY A 404 -9.31 -0.90 -2.55
C GLY A 404 -8.34 -0.60 -1.39
N VAL A 405 -7.93 -1.64 -0.66
CA VAL A 405 -7.14 -1.52 0.60
C VAL A 405 -5.63 -1.67 0.42
N ILE A 406 -5.16 -1.59 -0.83
CA ILE A 406 -3.83 -2.04 -1.25
C ILE A 406 -2.97 -0.88 -1.76
N PHE A 407 -1.66 -1.07 -1.75
CA PHE A 407 -0.70 -0.14 -2.35
C PHE A 407 -0.24 -0.58 -3.73
N ASN A 408 0.22 0.39 -4.53
CA ASN A 408 0.92 0.14 -5.78
C ASN A 408 2.41 -0.14 -5.51
N SER A 409 2.97 -1.21 -6.08
CA SER A 409 4.36 -1.61 -5.83
C SER A 409 5.38 -0.99 -6.80
N GLY A 410 4.98 0.07 -7.52
CA GLY A 410 5.81 0.82 -8.44
C GLY A 410 6.80 1.74 -7.73
N VAL A 411 6.41 2.36 -6.62
CA VAL A 411 7.28 3.15 -5.74
C VAL A 411 7.11 2.68 -4.31
N MET A 412 8.18 2.18 -3.69
CA MET A 412 8.14 1.64 -2.33
C MET A 412 9.38 2.04 -1.53
N VAL A 413 9.17 2.42 -0.27
CA VAL A 413 10.24 2.56 0.71
C VAL A 413 10.47 1.21 1.41
N ILE A 414 11.71 0.73 1.38
CA ILE A 414 12.08 -0.61 1.87
C ILE A 414 13.28 -0.50 2.82
N GLU A 415 13.27 -1.32 3.87
CA GLU A 415 14.41 -1.51 4.78
C GLU A 415 14.94 -2.94 4.60
N PRO A 416 16.05 -3.13 3.86
CA PRO A 416 16.55 -4.46 3.50
C PRO A 416 16.85 -5.33 4.72
N SER A 417 16.52 -6.62 4.61
CA SER A 417 16.75 -7.62 5.65
C SER A 417 16.75 -9.01 5.04
N ASN A 418 17.85 -9.75 5.22
CA ASN A 418 17.92 -11.17 4.85
C ASN A 418 16.92 -12.02 5.65
N CYS A 419 16.45 -11.57 6.81
CA CYS A 419 15.38 -12.24 7.55
C CYS A 419 14.04 -12.07 6.80
N THR A 420 13.70 -10.83 6.44
CA THR A 420 12.51 -10.51 5.65
C THR A 420 12.52 -11.22 4.30
N PHE A 421 13.65 -11.21 3.59
CA PHE A 421 13.79 -11.98 2.34
C PHE A 421 13.47 -13.47 2.53
N ARG A 422 14.07 -14.12 3.55
CA ARG A 422 13.79 -15.53 3.84
C ARG A 422 12.33 -15.78 4.19
N ALA A 423 11.71 -14.86 4.94
CA ALA A 423 10.30 -14.96 5.29
C ALA A 423 9.36 -14.80 4.06
N LEU A 424 9.69 -13.88 3.15
CA LEU A 424 8.99 -13.73 1.86
C LEU A 424 9.14 -15.00 1.02
N MET A 425 10.36 -15.53 0.91
CA MET A 425 10.64 -16.75 0.15
C MET A 425 9.96 -17.99 0.73
N ALA A 426 9.86 -18.10 2.05
CA ALA A 426 9.15 -19.21 2.71
C ALA A 426 7.64 -19.20 2.39
N ARG A 427 7.06 -18.01 2.19
CA ARG A 427 5.63 -17.83 1.89
C ARG A 427 5.30 -17.82 0.40
N ARG A 428 6.29 -17.88 -0.50
CA ARG A 428 6.12 -17.68 -1.96
C ARG A 428 5.16 -18.66 -2.63
N ALA A 429 5.01 -19.87 -2.09
CA ALA A 429 4.12 -20.90 -2.63
C ALA A 429 2.72 -20.83 -2.02
N ASP A 430 2.63 -20.39 -0.76
CA ASP A 430 1.41 -20.46 0.04
C ASP A 430 0.53 -19.23 -0.15
N VAL A 431 1.14 -18.05 -0.27
CA VAL A 431 0.42 -16.79 -0.46
C VAL A 431 -0.12 -16.70 -1.89
N VAL A 432 -1.41 -16.40 -2.00
CA VAL A 432 -2.09 -16.20 -3.29
C VAL A 432 -2.02 -14.73 -3.66
N SER A 433 -1.26 -14.39 -4.70
CA SER A 433 -1.25 -13.03 -5.25
C SER A 433 -2.56 -12.73 -5.99
N TYR A 434 -3.29 -11.69 -5.59
CA TYR A 434 -4.59 -11.35 -6.20
C TYR A 434 -4.49 -11.03 -7.70
N ASN A 435 -3.34 -10.54 -8.18
CA ASN A 435 -3.09 -10.25 -9.59
C ASN A 435 -2.07 -11.20 -10.23
N GLY A 436 -1.65 -12.24 -9.51
CA GLY A 436 -0.61 -13.17 -9.96
C GLY A 436 0.81 -12.61 -10.00
N GLY A 437 1.03 -11.32 -9.76
CA GLY A 437 2.33 -10.64 -9.79
C GLY A 437 2.94 -10.38 -8.41
N ASP A 438 4.02 -9.61 -8.36
CA ASP A 438 4.69 -9.19 -7.13
C ASP A 438 3.83 -8.25 -6.28
N GLN A 439 3.11 -7.29 -6.89
CA GLN A 439 2.24 -6.36 -6.16
C GLN A 439 1.23 -7.09 -5.28
N GLY A 440 0.55 -8.09 -5.84
CA GLY A 440 -0.44 -8.86 -5.10
C GLY A 440 0.18 -9.73 -4.02
N PHE A 441 1.36 -10.28 -4.26
CA PHE A 441 2.09 -11.02 -3.23
C PHE A 441 2.49 -10.11 -2.06
N LEU A 442 3.05 -8.93 -2.36
CA LEU A 442 3.51 -7.98 -1.35
C LEU A 442 2.34 -7.44 -0.51
N ASN A 443 1.18 -7.16 -1.11
CA ASN A 443 -0.01 -6.70 -0.39
C ASN A 443 -0.65 -7.75 0.53
N GLU A 444 -0.40 -9.05 0.29
CA GLU A 444 -0.84 -10.14 1.18
C GLU A 444 0.18 -10.44 2.29
N VAL A 445 1.42 -9.96 2.15
CA VAL A 445 2.47 -10.11 3.16
C VAL A 445 2.54 -8.87 4.07
N PHE A 446 2.55 -7.68 3.47
CA PHE A 446 2.63 -6.38 4.11
C PHE A 446 1.25 -5.72 4.11
N VAL A 447 0.43 -6.07 5.09
CA VAL A 447 -0.95 -5.58 5.18
C VAL A 447 -1.03 -4.22 5.87
N TRP A 448 -0.07 -3.90 6.75
CA TRP A 448 0.04 -2.61 7.42
C TRP A 448 1.13 -1.74 6.77
N TRP A 449 0.70 -0.78 5.96
CA TRP A 449 1.54 0.10 5.15
C TRP A 449 1.13 1.56 5.33
N HIS A 450 2.00 2.49 4.95
CA HIS A 450 1.79 3.92 5.16
C HIS A 450 1.62 4.64 3.83
N ARG A 451 0.55 5.44 3.71
CA ARG A 451 0.18 6.08 2.44
C ARG A 451 1.06 7.27 2.14
N LEU A 452 1.77 7.16 1.03
CA LEU A 452 2.39 8.29 0.35
C LEU A 452 1.38 8.91 -0.63
N PRO A 453 1.47 10.21 -0.91
CA PRO A 453 0.60 10.89 -1.86
C PRO A 453 0.67 10.27 -3.26
N ARG A 454 -0.46 10.18 -3.96
CA ARG A 454 -0.53 9.66 -5.33
C ARG A 454 0.45 10.35 -6.29
N ARG A 455 0.83 11.60 -6.01
CA ARG A 455 1.78 12.38 -6.83
C ARG A 455 3.19 11.78 -6.87
N VAL A 456 3.58 10.94 -5.90
CA VAL A 456 4.87 10.23 -5.90
C VAL A 456 4.89 8.99 -6.79
N ASN A 457 3.72 8.52 -7.23
CA ASN A 457 3.55 7.37 -8.11
C ASN A 457 2.24 7.55 -8.90
N PHE A 458 2.20 8.58 -9.76
CA PHE A 458 0.96 8.99 -10.42
C PHE A 458 0.70 8.14 -11.66
N LEU A 459 -0.34 7.31 -11.61
CA LEU A 459 -0.64 6.35 -12.67
C LEU A 459 -1.13 7.04 -13.96
N LYS A 460 -0.53 6.68 -15.10
CA LYS A 460 -0.99 7.03 -16.44
C LYS A 460 -2.16 6.14 -16.85
N ASN A 461 -3.29 6.29 -16.17
CA ASN A 461 -4.58 5.71 -16.51
C ASN A 461 -5.69 6.75 -16.48
N ILE A 462 -6.76 6.56 -17.24
CA ILE A 462 -7.94 7.40 -17.35
C ILE A 462 -9.10 6.42 -17.40
N TRP A 463 -9.75 6.21 -16.25
CA TRP A 463 -10.74 5.13 -16.06
C TRP A 463 -12.06 5.44 -16.72
N SER A 464 -12.43 6.71 -16.71
CA SER A 464 -13.61 7.21 -17.41
C SER A 464 -13.15 8.24 -18.42
N ASN A 465 -13.49 8.03 -19.70
CA ASN A 465 -13.26 9.04 -20.75
C ASN A 465 -14.19 10.26 -20.61
N THR A 466 -14.63 10.55 -19.38
CA THR A 466 -15.16 11.85 -19.03
C THR A 466 -14.07 12.89 -19.25
N THR A 467 -14.41 13.92 -20.03
CA THR A 467 -13.48 15.00 -20.35
C THR A 467 -12.91 15.64 -19.09
N ALA A 468 -13.62 15.64 -17.95
CA ALA A 468 -13.14 16.22 -16.70
C ALA A 468 -11.90 15.49 -16.12
N GLU A 469 -11.98 14.17 -15.85
CA GLU A 469 -10.83 13.40 -15.34
C GLU A 469 -9.65 13.47 -16.32
N ALA A 470 -9.93 13.23 -17.61
CA ALA A 470 -8.93 13.28 -18.66
C ALA A 470 -8.25 14.65 -18.74
N SER A 471 -9.01 15.76 -18.65
CA SER A 471 -8.46 17.11 -18.68
C SER A 471 -7.59 17.41 -17.47
N VAL A 472 -8.02 17.00 -16.27
CA VAL A 472 -7.24 17.21 -15.04
C VAL A 472 -5.93 16.44 -15.10
N LYS A 473 -5.97 15.15 -15.48
CA LYS A 473 -4.75 14.34 -15.62
C LYS A 473 -3.82 14.87 -16.70
N ASN A 474 -4.35 15.21 -17.87
CA ASN A 474 -3.55 15.79 -18.95
C ASN A 474 -2.90 17.14 -18.56
N ARG A 475 -3.62 17.98 -17.80
CA ARG A 475 -3.05 19.22 -17.21
C ARG A 475 -1.88 18.88 -16.28
N LEU A 476 -2.06 17.91 -15.38
CA LEU A 476 -1.01 17.47 -14.45
C LEU A 476 0.22 16.89 -15.18
N PHE A 477 0.00 16.12 -16.25
CA PHE A 477 1.08 15.55 -17.07
C PHE A 477 1.85 16.60 -17.88
N ALA A 478 1.20 17.71 -18.26
CA ALA A 478 1.77 18.81 -19.03
C ALA A 478 2.32 19.96 -18.17
N ALA A 479 2.17 19.91 -16.84
CA ALA A 479 2.52 21.01 -15.97
C ALA A 479 4.03 21.34 -16.01
N ASP A 480 4.35 22.62 -16.18
CA ASP A 480 5.70 23.18 -16.12
C ASP A 480 5.68 24.48 -15.27
N PRO A 481 6.33 24.54 -14.09
CA PRO A 481 7.12 23.47 -13.47
C PRO A 481 6.26 22.24 -13.10
N PRO A 482 6.85 21.04 -12.97
CA PRO A 482 6.09 19.83 -12.66
C PRO A 482 5.34 19.90 -11.33
N GLU A 483 4.05 19.55 -11.38
CA GLU A 483 3.18 19.36 -10.20
C GLU A 483 3.22 17.93 -9.65
N LEU A 484 3.58 16.96 -10.49
CA LEU A 484 3.75 15.56 -10.12
C LEU A 484 5.19 15.31 -9.72
N TYR A 485 5.41 14.42 -8.75
CA TYR A 485 6.76 13.96 -8.43
C TYR A 485 7.21 12.85 -9.38
N ALA A 486 6.31 11.95 -9.77
CA ALA A 486 6.58 10.92 -10.75
C ALA A 486 5.35 10.51 -11.56
N ILE A 487 5.56 10.09 -12.81
CA ILE A 487 4.55 9.49 -13.69
C ILE A 487 4.86 8.00 -13.86
N HIS A 488 3.88 7.14 -13.64
CA HIS A 488 3.98 5.70 -13.84
C HIS A 488 3.25 5.29 -15.12
N TYR A 489 4.00 4.88 -16.14
CA TYR A 489 3.49 4.61 -17.48
C TYR A 489 2.89 3.21 -17.59
N LEU A 490 1.56 3.12 -17.47
CA LEU A 490 0.78 1.90 -17.74
C LEU A 490 0.52 1.72 -19.25
N GLY A 491 0.04 0.53 -19.64
CA GLY A 491 -0.17 0.15 -21.05
C GLY A 491 1.13 -0.12 -21.81
N ILE A 492 1.11 0.10 -23.13
CA ILE A 492 2.33 0.13 -23.94
C ILE A 492 3.22 1.28 -23.48
N LYS A 493 4.50 0.94 -23.24
CA LYS A 493 5.51 1.88 -22.74
C LYS A 493 5.91 2.88 -23.82
N PRO A 494 6.25 4.15 -23.47
CA PRO A 494 6.51 5.22 -24.45
C PRO A 494 7.58 4.87 -25.49
N TRP A 495 8.63 4.16 -25.11
CA TRP A 495 9.72 3.74 -26.01
C TRP A 495 9.33 2.62 -26.99
N ASN A 496 8.13 2.06 -26.86
CA ASN A 496 7.52 1.14 -27.83
C ASN A 496 6.47 1.83 -28.72
N CYS A 497 6.33 3.14 -28.58
CA CYS A 497 5.46 3.98 -29.40
C CYS A 497 6.30 4.88 -30.33
N ARG A 498 5.64 5.44 -31.33
CA ARG A 498 6.19 6.54 -32.12
C ARG A 498 6.41 7.76 -31.24
N ARG A 499 7.26 8.69 -31.67
CA ARG A 499 7.62 9.86 -30.87
C ARG A 499 6.51 10.90 -30.86
N GLU A 500 5.78 10.96 -31.96
CA GLU A 500 4.83 12.01 -32.30
C GLU A 500 3.52 11.90 -31.50
N TYR A 501 3.14 10.70 -31.06
CA TYR A 501 1.88 10.43 -30.36
C TYR A 501 1.94 9.15 -29.51
N ASP A 502 1.04 9.05 -28.53
CA ASP A 502 0.89 7.86 -27.70
C ASP A 502 0.20 6.72 -28.48
N CYS A 503 0.89 5.61 -28.70
CA CYS A 503 0.35 4.50 -29.48
C CYS A 503 -0.73 3.67 -28.76
N ASN A 504 -0.95 3.91 -27.46
CA ASN A 504 -2.04 3.27 -26.71
C ASN A 504 -3.44 3.64 -27.28
N TRP A 505 -3.58 4.73 -28.04
CA TRP A 505 -4.84 5.09 -28.72
C TRP A 505 -5.30 4.04 -29.75
N ASN A 506 -4.32 3.41 -30.43
CA ASN A 506 -4.57 2.47 -31.52
C ASN A 506 -5.00 1.08 -31.05
N VAL A 507 -4.86 0.79 -29.75
CA VAL A 507 -5.19 -0.52 -29.17
C VAL A 507 -6.38 -0.37 -28.23
N GLY A 508 -7.49 -1.04 -28.56
CA GLY A 508 -8.82 -0.77 -27.98
C GLY A 508 -8.89 -0.87 -26.45
N ASP A 509 -8.29 -1.89 -25.86
CA ASP A 509 -8.24 -2.13 -24.40
C ASP A 509 -7.16 -1.31 -23.68
N GLN A 510 -6.29 -0.62 -24.41
CA GLN A 510 -5.23 0.21 -23.85
C GLN A 510 -5.52 1.71 -23.90
N ARG A 511 -6.64 2.11 -24.48
CA ARG A 511 -7.05 3.53 -24.55
C ARG A 511 -7.14 4.21 -23.19
N SER A 512 -7.47 3.47 -22.14
CA SER A 512 -7.45 3.99 -20.78
C SER A 512 -6.06 4.43 -20.33
N TYR A 513 -4.99 4.02 -21.01
CA TYR A 513 -3.62 4.43 -20.70
C TYR A 513 -3.07 5.49 -21.67
N ALA A 514 -3.86 5.94 -22.64
CA ALA A 514 -3.40 6.85 -23.67
C ALA A 514 -3.38 8.31 -23.19
N SER A 515 -2.25 8.99 -23.33
CA SER A 515 -2.10 10.40 -23.00
C SER A 515 -0.92 11.03 -23.75
N ASP A 516 -1.21 11.86 -24.76
CA ASP A 516 -0.17 12.57 -25.52
C ASP A 516 0.64 13.54 -24.65
N PRO A 517 0.05 14.25 -23.67
CA PRO A 517 0.84 15.03 -22.71
C PRO A 517 1.86 14.20 -21.94
N ALA A 518 1.45 13.06 -21.36
CA ALA A 518 2.38 12.20 -20.63
C ALA A 518 3.46 11.62 -21.56
N HIS A 519 3.08 11.28 -22.79
CA HIS A 519 3.99 10.78 -23.82
C HIS A 519 5.02 11.82 -24.24
N ALA A 520 4.58 13.06 -24.48
CA ALA A 520 5.46 14.19 -24.77
C ALA A 520 6.43 14.47 -23.61
N THR A 521 5.97 14.39 -22.37
CA THR A 521 6.82 14.52 -21.17
C THR A 521 7.90 13.44 -21.13
N TRP A 522 7.58 12.19 -21.51
CA TRP A 522 8.57 11.12 -21.60
C TRP A 522 9.65 11.44 -22.64
N TRP A 523 9.24 11.86 -23.85
CA TRP A 523 10.18 12.18 -24.92
C TRP A 523 11.03 13.42 -24.62
N SER A 524 10.48 14.41 -23.91
CA SER A 524 11.24 15.57 -23.40
C SER A 524 12.39 15.13 -22.48
N VAL A 525 12.15 14.15 -21.60
CA VAL A 525 13.24 13.59 -20.78
C VAL A 525 14.22 12.78 -21.62
N HIS A 526 13.74 11.96 -22.55
CA HIS A 526 14.60 11.22 -23.46
C HIS A 526 15.58 12.15 -24.23
N ASP A 527 15.09 13.29 -24.70
CA ASP A 527 15.88 14.24 -25.48
C ASP A 527 16.93 14.97 -24.66
N ALA A 528 16.69 15.12 -23.36
CA ALA A 528 17.67 15.66 -22.43
C ALA A 528 18.77 14.65 -22.05
N MET A 529 18.61 13.36 -22.37
CA MET A 529 19.62 12.34 -22.10
C MET A 529 20.85 12.53 -22.99
N ASP A 530 22.01 12.03 -22.54
CA ASP A 530 23.22 11.97 -23.34
C ASP A 530 22.99 11.26 -24.68
N GLU A 531 23.54 11.80 -25.77
CA GLU A 531 23.35 11.29 -27.13
C GLU A 531 23.82 9.83 -27.27
N VAL A 532 24.79 9.40 -26.45
CA VAL A 532 25.31 8.03 -26.43
C VAL A 532 24.28 7.04 -25.86
N LEU A 533 23.34 7.50 -25.03
CA LEU A 533 22.33 6.67 -24.36
C LEU A 533 21.03 6.56 -25.15
N ARG A 534 20.68 7.58 -25.94
CA ARG A 534 19.44 7.60 -26.76
C ARG A 534 19.27 6.39 -27.70
N PRO A 535 20.32 5.82 -28.34
CA PRO A 535 20.17 4.64 -29.19
C PRO A 535 19.61 3.40 -28.49
N PHE A 536 19.76 3.29 -27.16
CA PHE A 536 19.21 2.17 -26.37
C PHE A 536 17.69 2.24 -26.19
N CYS A 537 17.07 3.34 -26.64
CA CYS A 537 15.62 3.54 -26.71
C CYS A 537 15.01 3.27 -28.09
N ARG A 538 15.82 2.81 -29.06
CA ARG A 538 15.31 2.50 -30.39
C ARG A 538 14.45 1.24 -30.37
N MET A 539 13.27 1.34 -30.97
CA MET A 539 12.40 0.20 -31.24
C MET A 539 13.07 -0.83 -32.16
N THR A 540 12.69 -2.09 -32.00
CA THR A 540 13.06 -3.16 -32.93
C THR A 540 12.34 -2.99 -34.27
N GLU A 541 12.87 -3.59 -35.33
CA GLU A 541 12.16 -3.62 -36.64
C GLU A 541 10.81 -4.32 -36.53
N ALA A 542 10.73 -5.40 -35.74
CA ALA A 542 9.49 -6.10 -35.46
C ALA A 542 8.43 -5.19 -34.83
N ARG A 543 8.78 -4.41 -33.78
CA ARG A 543 7.84 -3.48 -33.16
C ARG A 543 7.43 -2.35 -34.10
N ARG A 544 8.33 -1.87 -34.97
CA ARG A 544 7.98 -0.88 -36.00
C ARG A 544 6.96 -1.43 -37.00
N ALA A 545 7.11 -2.68 -37.42
CA ALA A 545 6.15 -3.32 -38.33
C ALA A 545 4.78 -3.54 -37.65
N GLU A 546 4.78 -3.95 -36.38
CA GLU A 546 3.56 -4.11 -35.57
C GLU A 546 2.80 -2.78 -35.42
N LEU A 547 3.49 -1.68 -35.09
CA LEU A 547 2.89 -0.35 -35.01
C LEU A 547 2.25 0.09 -36.34
N GLU A 548 2.80 -0.30 -37.48
CA GLU A 548 2.24 0.02 -38.80
C GLU A 548 0.99 -0.79 -39.13
N GLU A 549 0.90 -2.02 -38.61
CA GLU A 549 -0.32 -2.83 -38.66
C GLU A 549 -1.41 -2.25 -37.74
N GLU A 550 -1.06 -1.92 -36.49
CA GLU A 550 -1.95 -1.25 -35.53
C GLU A 550 -2.48 0.08 -36.11
N ARG A 551 -1.63 0.87 -36.78
CA ARG A 551 -2.01 2.13 -37.44
C ARG A 551 -3.02 1.90 -38.57
N ARG A 552 -2.77 0.94 -39.46
CA ARG A 552 -3.69 0.60 -40.56
C ARG A 552 -5.04 0.12 -40.04
N TRP A 553 -5.04 -0.71 -39.01
CA TRP A 553 -6.28 -1.13 -38.36
C TRP A 553 -7.05 0.06 -37.76
N ALA A 554 -6.36 0.97 -37.07
CA ALA A 554 -6.97 2.17 -36.50
C ALA A 554 -7.57 3.10 -37.59
N GLU A 555 -6.91 3.22 -38.74
CA GLU A 555 -7.40 3.92 -39.92
C GLU A 555 -8.67 3.28 -40.50
N GLU A 556 -8.67 1.95 -40.68
CA GLU A 556 -9.83 1.18 -41.14
C GLU A 556 -11.03 1.33 -40.19
N MET A 557 -10.76 1.31 -38.89
CA MET A 557 -11.76 1.48 -37.83
C MET A 557 -12.18 2.94 -37.61
N ARG A 558 -11.54 3.89 -38.30
CA ARG A 558 -11.78 5.34 -38.20
C ARG A 558 -11.78 5.82 -36.74
N LEU A 559 -10.74 5.45 -36.00
CA LEU A 559 -10.68 5.81 -34.59
C LEU A 559 -10.70 7.33 -34.40
N PRO A 560 -11.45 7.84 -33.41
CA PRO A 560 -11.76 9.26 -33.28
C PRO A 560 -10.57 10.12 -32.84
N ASP A 561 -9.50 9.51 -32.27
CA ASP A 561 -8.29 10.21 -31.84
C ASP A 561 -7.44 10.73 -33.02
N GLY A 562 -7.57 10.12 -34.21
CA GLY A 562 -6.95 10.61 -35.44
C GLY A 562 -5.44 10.37 -35.56
N HIS A 563 -4.79 9.72 -34.59
CA HIS A 563 -3.34 9.49 -34.62
C HIS A 563 -2.88 8.57 -35.75
N TRP A 564 -3.79 7.78 -36.32
CA TRP A 564 -3.51 6.94 -37.49
C TRP A 564 -3.20 7.72 -38.78
N ARG A 565 -3.42 9.04 -38.80
CA ARG A 565 -3.17 9.93 -39.96
C ARG A 565 -1.71 10.37 -40.09
N HIS A 566 -0.90 10.14 -39.06
CA HIS A 566 0.52 10.51 -38.97
C HIS A 566 1.37 9.24 -38.99
#